data_AF-A0A380NY04-F1
#
_entry.id   AF-A0A380NY04-F1
#
_cell.length_a   1.000
_cell.length_b   1.000
_cell.length_c   1.000
_cell.angle_alpha   90.00
_cell.angle_beta   90.00
_cell.angle_gamma   90.00
#
_symmetry.space_group_name_H-M   'P 1'
#
loop_
_entity.id
_entity.type
_entity.pdbx_description
1 polymer ?
#
loop_
_entity_poly.entity_id
_entity_poly.type
_entity_poly.pdbx_seq_one_letter_code
_entity_poly.pdbx_strand_id
1 'polypeptide(L)'
;MFLPEHPDAIYIDQKPIHTNSRSNPATYMDLMTPLRKLFATANDVDSGLFSYNSKGACTECNGTGKLQLNLSYMDQNDITCPHCHGNRFEPDVLQYTYKDKNIVDVMEMPFDEALDYFEAKPILKKCQQLVDVGLGYLSLGQSLDTLSGGEVQRLKLAKELAGKNGIYVLDEPTTGLHMSDISLI
;
A
#
# COMPACT_ATOMS: atom_id res chain seq x y z
N MET A 1 0.15 -24.67 21.53
CA MET A 1 -0.04 -24.62 23.00
C MET A 1 0.08 -23.22 23.58
N PHE A 2 0.83 -22.30 22.95
CA PHE A 2 1.10 -20.95 23.47
C PHE A 2 -0.08 -19.95 23.42
N LEU A 3 -0.84 -19.90 22.32
CA LEU A 3 -1.92 -18.89 22.13
C LEU A 3 -3.07 -18.99 23.16
N PRO A 4 -3.55 -20.18 23.56
CA PRO A 4 -4.58 -20.29 24.61
C PRO A 4 -4.13 -19.79 25.99
N GLU A 5 -2.83 -19.76 26.27
CA GLU A 5 -2.25 -19.31 27.54
C GLU A 5 -1.92 -17.80 27.54
N HIS A 6 -1.86 -17.19 26.35
CA HIS A 6 -1.55 -15.78 26.14
C HIS A 6 -2.60 -15.13 25.21
N PRO A 7 -3.81 -14.82 25.70
CA PRO A 7 -4.89 -14.29 24.88
C PRO A 7 -4.59 -12.90 24.28
N ASP A 8 -3.65 -12.15 24.87
CA ASP A 8 -3.20 -10.85 24.36
C ASP A 8 -2.09 -10.96 23.30
N ALA A 9 -1.63 -12.18 22.98
CA ALA A 9 -0.60 -12.39 21.98
C ALA A 9 -1.15 -12.18 20.55
N ILE A 10 -0.36 -11.49 19.73
CA ILE A 10 -0.71 -11.20 18.32
C ILE A 10 -0.04 -12.28 17.45
N TYR A 11 -0.86 -13.09 16.79
CA TYR A 11 -0.39 -14.10 15.84
C TYR A 11 -0.25 -13.49 14.45
N ILE A 12 0.94 -13.60 13.85
CA ILE A 12 1.24 -13.09 12.51
C ILE A 12 1.69 -14.25 11.62
N ASP A 13 0.82 -14.61 10.67
CA ASP A 13 1.08 -15.63 9.66
C ASP A 13 1.49 -15.03 8.30
N GLN A 14 1.96 -15.91 7.41
CA GLN A 14 2.32 -15.56 6.03
C GLN A 14 1.14 -15.67 5.05
N LYS A 15 -0.08 -15.94 5.54
CA LYS A 15 -1.23 -16.06 4.64
C LYS A 15 -1.44 -14.76 3.88
N PRO A 16 -1.84 -14.81 2.60
CA PRO A 16 -2.14 -13.62 1.83
C PRO A 16 -3.11 -12.72 2.60
N ILE A 17 -2.89 -11.41 2.53
CA ILE A 17 -3.86 -10.46 3.08
C ILE A 17 -5.08 -10.54 2.17
N HIS A 18 -6.16 -11.21 2.62
CA HIS A 18 -7.41 -11.32 1.87
C HIS A 18 -8.00 -9.93 1.65
N THR A 19 -7.64 -9.34 0.52
CA THR A 19 -8.01 -7.99 0.13
C THR A 19 -8.36 -8.00 -1.35
N ASN A 20 -9.07 -6.97 -1.81
CA ASN A 20 -9.37 -6.87 -3.23
C ASN A 20 -8.12 -6.50 -4.03
N SER A 21 -8.15 -6.71 -5.34
CA SER A 21 -7.08 -6.35 -6.30
C SER A 21 -6.67 -4.87 -6.30
N ARG A 22 -7.37 -4.02 -5.53
CA ARG A 22 -7.07 -2.59 -5.38
C ARG A 22 -6.20 -2.28 -4.16
N SER A 23 -5.90 -3.28 -3.35
CA SER A 23 -5.17 -3.09 -2.09
C SER A 23 -3.66 -3.04 -2.33
N ASN A 24 -3.01 -2.19 -1.55
CA ASN A 24 -1.58 -1.88 -1.61
C ASN A 24 -1.05 -1.52 -0.20
N PRO A 25 0.28 -1.47 0.01
CA PRO A 25 0.87 -1.11 1.29
C PRO A 25 0.35 0.22 1.86
N ALA A 26 0.17 1.26 1.03
CA ALA A 26 -0.34 2.55 1.49
C ALA A 26 -1.77 2.45 2.05
N THR A 27 -2.67 1.73 1.38
CA THR A 27 -4.03 1.50 1.90
C THR A 27 -4.01 0.65 3.16
N TYR A 28 -3.21 -0.42 3.20
CA TYR A 28 -3.09 -1.29 4.37
C TYR A 28 -2.55 -0.55 5.61
N MET A 29 -1.57 0.34 5.42
CA MET A 29 -1.00 1.17 6.48
C MET A 29 -1.85 2.40 6.82
N ASP A 30 -3.04 2.58 6.23
CA ASP A 30 -3.89 3.78 6.34
C ASP A 30 -3.19 5.09 5.92
N LEU A 31 -2.24 5.04 4.99
CA LEU A 31 -1.50 6.20 4.49
C LEU A 31 -2.33 7.07 3.53
N MET A 32 -3.36 6.52 2.90
CA MET A 32 -4.17 7.27 1.94
C MET A 32 -4.86 8.48 2.56
N THR A 33 -5.35 8.39 3.79
CA THR A 33 -6.02 9.53 4.46
C THR A 33 -5.10 10.73 4.65
N PRO A 34 -3.89 10.60 5.26
CA PRO A 34 -2.98 11.73 5.36
C PRO A 34 -2.45 12.21 4.01
N LEU A 35 -2.18 11.31 3.05
CA LEU A 35 -1.75 11.69 1.70
C LEU A 35 -2.80 12.57 1.00
N ARG A 36 -4.06 12.14 1.01
CA ARG A 36 -5.18 12.88 0.42
C ARG A 36 -5.35 14.27 1.02
N LYS A 37 -5.20 14.39 2.35
CA LYS A 37 -5.27 15.67 3.05
C LYS A 37 -4.11 16.59 2.69
N LEU A 38 -2.90 16.03 2.54
CA LEU A 38 -1.71 16.78 2.15
C LEU A 38 -1.88 17.41 0.76
N PHE A 39 -2.24 16.61 -0.23
CA PHE A 39 -2.48 17.08 -1.59
C PHE A 39 -3.63 18.09 -1.68
N ALA A 40 -4.74 17.82 -0.98
CA ALA A 40 -5.87 18.75 -0.86
C ALA A 40 -5.46 20.11 -0.33
N THR A 41 -4.65 20.13 0.73
CA THR A 41 -4.17 21.37 1.34
C THR A 41 -3.19 22.11 0.42
N ALA A 42 -2.31 21.39 -0.27
CA ALA A 42 -1.31 21.99 -1.15
C ALA A 42 -1.92 22.65 -2.41
N ASN A 43 -3.09 22.17 -2.86
CA ASN A 43 -3.74 22.62 -4.09
C ASN A 43 -5.04 23.40 -3.85
N ASP A 44 -5.47 23.54 -2.59
CA ASP A 44 -6.77 24.14 -2.21
C ASP A 44 -7.98 23.48 -2.89
N VAL A 45 -8.03 22.14 -2.86
CA VAL A 45 -9.09 21.35 -3.49
C VAL A 45 -9.62 20.23 -2.58
N ASP A 46 -10.73 19.60 -3.00
CA ASP A 46 -11.37 18.51 -2.25
C ASP A 46 -10.48 17.24 -2.18
N SER A 47 -10.25 16.72 -0.97
CA SER A 47 -9.44 15.51 -0.75
C SER A 47 -9.98 14.23 -1.39
N GLY A 48 -11.23 14.22 -1.86
CA GLY A 48 -11.83 13.16 -2.66
C GLY A 48 -11.23 13.02 -4.05
N LEU A 49 -10.61 14.08 -4.59
CA LEU A 49 -9.89 14.04 -5.87
C LEU A 49 -8.65 13.13 -5.79
N PHE A 50 -8.05 12.97 -4.62
CA PHE A 50 -6.87 12.10 -4.43
C PHE A 50 -7.24 10.67 -4.01
N SER A 51 -8.45 10.21 -4.37
CA SER A 51 -8.91 8.86 -4.12
C SER A 51 -9.53 8.23 -5.37
N TYR A 52 -8.91 7.15 -5.85
CA TYR A 52 -9.45 6.30 -6.92
C TYR A 52 -10.71 5.50 -6.51
N ASN A 53 -11.16 5.59 -5.26
CA ASN A 53 -12.46 5.07 -4.80
C ASN A 53 -13.53 6.18 -4.66
N SER A 54 -13.27 7.39 -5.15
CA SER A 54 -14.16 8.56 -4.96
C SER A 54 -14.07 9.51 -6.16
N LYS A 55 -14.20 10.83 -5.94
CA LYS A 55 -14.27 11.88 -6.98
C LYS A 55 -13.09 11.86 -7.96
N GLY A 56 -11.92 11.41 -7.54
CA GLY A 56 -10.73 11.33 -8.38
C GLY A 56 -10.64 10.12 -9.30
N ALA A 57 -11.55 9.16 -9.16
CA ALA A 57 -11.50 7.92 -9.93
C ALA A 57 -11.66 8.20 -11.42
N CYS A 58 -10.86 7.50 -12.23
CA CYS A 58 -11.03 7.45 -13.67
C CYS A 58 -12.46 7.01 -14.00
N THR A 59 -13.17 7.84 -14.76
CA THR A 59 -14.58 7.64 -15.13
C THR A 59 -14.80 6.42 -16.02
N GLU A 60 -13.85 6.10 -16.90
CA GLU A 60 -13.92 4.95 -17.81
C GLU A 60 -13.82 3.59 -17.08
N CYS A 61 -12.90 3.47 -16.12
CA CYS A 61 -12.68 2.21 -15.39
C CYS A 61 -13.23 2.20 -13.96
N ASN A 62 -13.89 3.28 -13.53
CA ASN A 62 -14.36 3.44 -12.15
C ASN A 62 -13.25 3.19 -11.11
N GLY A 63 -12.03 3.65 -11.41
CA GLY A 63 -10.87 3.52 -10.52
C GLY A 63 -10.28 2.12 -10.34
N THR A 64 -10.64 1.14 -11.18
CA THR A 64 -9.98 -0.18 -11.18
C THR A 64 -8.63 -0.15 -11.88
N GLY A 65 -8.43 0.76 -12.84
CA GLY A 65 -7.31 0.76 -13.78
C GLY A 65 -7.44 -0.28 -14.90
N LYS A 66 -8.51 -1.07 -14.91
CA LYS A 66 -8.72 -2.19 -15.84
C LYS A 66 -10.15 -2.25 -16.35
N LEU A 67 -10.35 -2.65 -17.60
CA LEU A 67 -11.66 -2.90 -18.19
C LEU A 67 -11.83 -4.39 -18.45
N GLN A 68 -12.98 -4.94 -18.07
CA GLN A 68 -13.34 -6.33 -18.39
C GLN A 68 -13.85 -6.43 -19.82
N LEU A 69 -13.19 -7.24 -20.64
CA LEU A 69 -13.69 -7.60 -21.96
C LEU A 69 -14.53 -8.89 -21.85
N ASN A 70 -15.84 -8.75 -21.99
CA ASN A 70 -16.73 -9.91 -22.12
C ASN A 70 -16.69 -10.44 -23.55
N LEU A 71 -15.67 -11.24 -23.87
CA LEU A 71 -15.63 -12.02 -25.10
C LEU A 71 -16.30 -13.36 -24.84
N SER A 72 -17.36 -13.64 -25.59
CA SER A 72 -18.40 -14.64 -25.29
C SER A 72 -17.94 -16.11 -25.14
N TYR A 73 -16.65 -16.43 -25.23
CA TYR A 73 -16.15 -17.81 -25.24
C TYR A 73 -14.71 -18.00 -24.70
N MET A 74 -14.11 -17.01 -24.01
CA MET A 74 -12.77 -17.16 -23.41
C MET A 74 -12.71 -16.61 -21.98
N ASP A 75 -11.69 -17.02 -21.21
CA ASP A 75 -11.40 -16.53 -19.86
C ASP A 75 -11.47 -15.00 -19.80
N GLN A 76 -12.06 -14.47 -18.71
CA GLN A 76 -12.21 -13.03 -18.49
C GLN A 76 -10.83 -12.37 -18.51
N ASN A 77 -10.49 -11.73 -19.63
CA ASN A 77 -9.25 -11.01 -19.78
C ASN A 77 -9.50 -9.53 -19.44
N ASP A 78 -8.87 -9.08 -18.36
CA ASP A 78 -8.77 -7.67 -18.05
C ASP A 78 -7.76 -7.01 -18.98
N ILE A 79 -8.14 -5.91 -19.61
CA ILE A 79 -7.20 -5.01 -20.29
C ILE A 79 -6.90 -3.80 -19.42
N THR A 80 -5.69 -3.27 -19.52
CA THR A 80 -5.35 -1.97 -18.91
C THR A 80 -6.25 -0.89 -19.50
N CYS A 81 -6.85 -0.06 -18.64
CA CYS A 81 -7.71 1.03 -19.08
C CYS A 81 -6.89 2.01 -19.94
N PRO A 82 -7.29 2.27 -21.21
CA PRO A 82 -6.53 3.16 -22.10
C PRO A 82 -6.65 4.63 -21.71
N HIS A 83 -7.68 5.03 -20.96
CA HIS A 83 -7.90 6.42 -20.55
C HIS A 83 -6.94 6.86 -19.44
N CYS A 84 -6.86 6.07 -18.37
CA CYS A 84 -5.96 6.34 -17.25
C CYS A 84 -4.65 5.56 -17.33
N HIS A 85 -4.43 4.77 -18.38
CA HIS A 85 -3.24 3.92 -18.55
C HIS A 85 -2.95 3.02 -17.33
N GLY A 86 -4.00 2.62 -16.61
CA GLY A 86 -3.88 1.78 -15.40
C GLY A 86 -3.66 2.54 -14.09
N ASN A 87 -3.41 3.85 -14.11
CA ASN A 87 -3.11 4.63 -12.91
C ASN A 87 -4.33 4.92 -12.01
N ARG A 88 -5.54 4.59 -12.49
CA ARG A 88 -6.83 4.63 -11.76
C ARG A 88 -7.42 6.03 -11.51
N PHE A 89 -6.72 7.09 -11.88
CA PHE A 89 -7.18 8.47 -11.69
C PHE A 89 -7.65 9.09 -13.00
N GLU A 90 -8.56 10.05 -12.89
CA GLU A 90 -8.91 10.91 -14.02
C GLU A 90 -7.69 11.77 -14.40
N PRO A 91 -7.35 11.93 -15.70
CA PRO A 91 -6.13 12.66 -16.11
C PRO A 91 -6.04 14.08 -15.54
N ASP A 92 -7.18 14.78 -15.41
CA ASP A 92 -7.24 16.13 -14.83
C ASP A 92 -6.81 16.15 -13.35
N VAL A 93 -6.90 15.05 -12.61
CA VAL A 93 -6.42 14.99 -11.23
C VAL A 93 -4.90 15.09 -11.17
N LEU A 94 -4.20 14.63 -12.21
CA LEU A 94 -2.74 14.55 -12.24
C LEU A 94 -2.06 15.92 -12.39
N GLN A 95 -2.83 16.97 -12.68
CA GLN A 95 -2.33 18.34 -12.67
C GLN A 95 -1.99 18.84 -11.26
N TYR A 96 -2.62 18.25 -10.23
CA TYR A 96 -2.42 18.63 -8.84
C TYR A 96 -1.19 17.92 -8.26
N THR A 97 -0.26 18.70 -7.75
CA THR A 97 1.02 18.21 -7.27
C THR A 97 1.25 18.56 -5.81
N TYR A 98 2.07 17.77 -5.13
CA TYR A 98 2.70 18.16 -3.89
C TYR A 98 4.20 18.20 -4.17
N LYS A 99 4.84 19.37 -4.02
CA LYS A 99 6.17 19.65 -4.57
C LYS A 99 6.17 19.43 -6.10
N ASP A 100 6.97 18.50 -6.61
CA ASP A 100 7.13 18.23 -8.05
C ASP A 100 6.39 16.98 -8.54
N LYS A 101 5.67 16.27 -7.66
CA LYS A 101 5.02 14.98 -7.97
C LYS A 101 3.51 15.01 -7.80
N ASN A 102 2.80 14.38 -8.73
CA ASN A 102 1.36 14.13 -8.61
C ASN A 102 1.08 12.89 -7.72
N ILE A 103 -0.19 12.55 -7.51
CA ILE A 103 -0.56 11.43 -6.64
C ILE A 103 -0.08 10.08 -7.19
N VAL A 104 -0.06 9.86 -8.50
CA VAL A 104 0.41 8.61 -9.13
C VAL A 104 1.91 8.46 -8.93
N ASP A 105 2.68 9.52 -9.19
CA ASP A 105 4.13 9.54 -8.97
C ASP A 105 4.48 9.18 -7.52
N VAL A 106 3.71 9.71 -6.56
CA VAL A 106 3.85 9.38 -5.13
C VAL A 106 3.48 7.92 -4.84
N MET A 107 2.48 7.36 -5.50
CA MET A 107 2.13 5.94 -5.32
C MET A 107 3.19 5.01 -5.91
N GLU A 108 4.00 5.47 -6.87
CA GLU A 108 5.12 4.70 -7.44
C GLU A 108 6.42 4.82 -6.61
N MET A 109 6.50 5.82 -5.73
CA MET A 109 7.64 6.09 -4.85
C MET A 109 7.87 4.96 -3.83
N PRO A 110 9.11 4.49 -3.64
CA PRO A 110 9.51 3.64 -2.52
C PRO A 110 9.32 4.28 -1.15
N PHE A 111 9.13 3.47 -0.10
CA PHE A 111 8.96 3.97 1.27
C PHE A 111 10.20 4.65 1.85
N ASP A 112 11.41 4.23 1.46
CA ASP A 112 12.66 4.87 1.87
C ASP A 112 12.80 6.26 1.24
N GLU A 113 12.55 6.41 -0.06
CA GLU A 113 12.51 7.72 -0.73
C GLU A 113 11.43 8.63 -0.12
N ALA A 114 10.28 8.06 0.26
CA ALA A 114 9.20 8.82 0.90
C ALA A 114 9.60 9.45 2.25
N LEU A 115 10.60 8.92 2.95
CA LEU A 115 11.11 9.51 4.19
C LEU A 115 11.82 10.85 3.95
N ASP A 116 12.51 10.99 2.83
CA ASP A 116 13.19 12.23 2.45
C ASP A 116 12.26 13.20 1.72
N TYR A 117 11.21 12.68 1.08
CA TYR A 117 10.28 13.48 0.28
C TYR A 117 9.22 14.21 1.13
N PHE A 118 8.62 13.54 2.12
CA PHE A 118 7.51 14.09 2.90
C PHE A 118 7.97 14.80 4.17
N GLU A 119 7.17 15.79 4.60
CA GLU A 119 7.41 16.48 5.88
C GLU A 119 6.31 16.18 6.91
N ALA A 120 5.18 15.62 6.47
CA ALA A 120 4.03 15.36 7.32
C ALA A 120 4.31 14.17 8.26
N LYS A 121 4.42 14.46 9.57
CA LYS A 121 4.68 13.44 10.62
C LYS A 121 3.83 12.18 10.53
N PRO A 122 2.51 12.24 10.24
CA PRO A 122 1.69 11.03 10.11
C PRO A 122 2.08 10.12 8.94
N ILE A 123 2.64 10.69 7.87
CA ILE A 123 3.15 9.95 6.71
C ILE A 123 4.51 9.34 7.08
N LEU A 124 5.45 10.19 7.52
CA LEU A 124 6.80 9.77 7.92
C LEU A 124 6.79 8.63 8.93
N LYS A 125 5.94 8.69 9.96
CA LYS A 125 5.81 7.63 10.96
C LYS A 125 5.51 6.27 10.32
N LYS A 126 4.64 6.22 9.31
CA LYS A 126 4.19 4.98 8.67
C LYS A 126 5.20 4.48 7.65
N CYS A 127 5.86 5.37 6.93
CA CYS A 127 6.99 5.01 6.07
C CYS A 127 8.12 4.40 6.91
N GLN A 128 8.46 5.03 8.05
CA GLN A 128 9.51 4.53 8.94
C GLN A 128 9.19 3.12 9.46
N GLN A 129 7.93 2.86 9.83
CA GLN A 129 7.50 1.52 10.25
C GLN A 129 7.76 0.43 9.21
N LEU A 130 7.62 0.75 7.92
CA LEU A 130 7.93 -0.20 6.85
C LEU A 130 9.43 -0.32 6.59
N VAL A 131 10.17 0.77 6.68
CA VAL A 131 11.64 0.73 6.58
C VAL A 131 12.24 -0.10 7.72
N ASP A 132 11.74 0.05 8.95
CA ASP A 132 12.22 -0.66 10.14
C ASP A 132 12.04 -2.18 10.03
N VAL A 133 11.04 -2.65 9.30
CA VAL A 133 10.83 -4.08 9.01
C VAL A 133 11.46 -4.52 7.67
N GLY A 134 12.30 -3.68 7.06
CA GLY A 134 13.02 -4.00 5.82
C GLY A 134 12.15 -4.01 4.56
N LEU A 135 11.07 -3.23 4.53
CA LEU A 135 10.17 -3.04 3.38
C LEU A 135 10.30 -1.66 2.73
N GLY A 136 11.42 -0.95 2.97
CA GLY A 136 11.68 0.39 2.43
C GLY A 136 11.64 0.47 0.90
N TYR A 137 12.05 -0.61 0.21
CA TYR A 137 12.09 -0.67 -1.25
C TYR A 137 10.72 -0.82 -1.92
N LEU A 138 9.68 -1.18 -1.17
CA LEU A 138 8.33 -1.33 -1.75
C LEU A 138 7.77 0.04 -2.11
N SER A 139 7.15 0.14 -3.29
CA SER A 139 6.40 1.34 -3.64
C SER A 139 5.12 1.46 -2.82
N LEU A 140 4.69 2.68 -2.50
CA LEU A 140 3.47 2.97 -1.73
C LEU A 140 2.23 2.25 -2.30
N GLY A 141 2.10 2.24 -3.63
CA GLY A 141 0.98 1.72 -4.39
C GLY A 141 1.15 0.33 -4.96
N GLN A 142 2.24 -0.38 -4.63
CA GLN A 142 2.48 -1.73 -5.13
C GLN A 142 1.30 -2.65 -4.81
N SER A 143 0.85 -3.44 -5.79
CA SER A 143 -0.26 -4.37 -5.57
C SER A 143 0.13 -5.42 -4.53
N LEU A 144 -0.74 -5.67 -3.54
CA LEU A 144 -0.49 -6.71 -2.53
C LEU A 144 -0.34 -8.13 -3.13
N ASP A 145 -0.89 -8.36 -4.32
CA ASP A 145 -0.80 -9.66 -5.01
C ASP A 145 0.62 -9.96 -5.53
N THR A 146 1.49 -8.95 -5.60
CA THR A 146 2.88 -9.13 -6.04
C THR A 146 3.85 -9.38 -4.89
N LEU A 147 3.39 -9.30 -3.64
CA LEU A 147 4.22 -9.48 -2.45
C LEU A 147 4.42 -10.97 -2.17
N SER A 148 5.65 -11.34 -1.83
CA SER A 148 6.01 -12.63 -1.25
C SER A 148 5.37 -12.82 0.13
N GLY A 149 5.29 -14.08 0.58
CA GLY A 149 4.79 -14.42 1.92
C GLY A 149 5.54 -13.70 3.05
N GLY A 150 6.87 -13.57 2.93
CA GLY A 150 7.71 -12.84 3.89
C GLY A 150 7.48 -11.34 3.87
N GLU A 151 7.20 -10.72 2.71
CA GLU A 151 6.80 -9.31 2.64
C GLU A 151 5.42 -9.09 3.27
N VAL A 152 4.46 -9.99 3.01
CA VAL A 152 3.14 -9.94 3.63
C VAL A 152 3.24 -10.03 5.16
N GLN A 153 4.07 -10.94 5.68
CA GLN A 153 4.28 -11.09 7.12
C GLN A 153 4.89 -9.82 7.74
N ARG A 154 5.92 -9.25 7.12
CA ARG A 154 6.58 -8.01 7.59
C ARG A 154 5.66 -6.80 7.49
N LEU A 155 4.80 -6.74 6.47
CA LEU A 155 3.78 -5.69 6.33
C LEU A 155 2.74 -5.75 7.46
N LYS A 156 2.26 -6.95 7.82
CA LYS A 156 1.40 -7.16 8.99
C LYS A 156 2.10 -6.75 10.28
N LEU A 157 3.38 -7.13 10.44
CA LEU A 157 4.19 -6.78 11.60
C LEU A 157 4.32 -5.26 11.77
N ALA A 158 4.63 -4.52 10.70
CA ALA A 158 4.73 -3.06 10.73
C ALA A 158 3.42 -2.38 11.17
N LYS A 159 2.28 -2.92 10.75
CA LYS A 159 0.95 -2.43 11.17
C LYS A 159 0.72 -2.58 12.67
N GLU A 160 1.14 -3.71 13.24
CA GLU A 160 0.90 -4.05 14.64
C GLU A 160 1.94 -3.48 15.62
N LEU A 161 3.19 -3.28 15.17
CA LEU A 161 4.24 -2.63 15.97
C LEU A 161 3.96 -1.14 16.26
N ALA A 162 2.98 -0.55 15.57
CA ALA A 162 2.67 0.88 15.60
C ALA A 162 2.22 1.46 16.95
N GLY A 163 2.02 0.66 18.00
CA GLY A 163 1.62 1.19 19.30
C GLY A 163 1.29 0.20 20.42
N LYS A 164 1.80 -1.04 20.41
CA LYS A 164 1.53 -1.99 21.50
C LYS A 164 2.80 -2.70 21.97
N ASN A 165 3.03 -2.68 23.29
CA ASN A 165 3.85 -3.70 23.92
C ASN A 165 3.02 -4.99 23.93
N GLY A 166 3.53 -6.07 23.37
CA GLY A 166 2.80 -7.33 23.25
C GLY A 166 3.72 -8.48 22.88
N ILE A 167 3.24 -9.70 23.10
CA ILE A 167 3.92 -10.90 22.63
C ILE A 167 3.47 -11.15 21.20
N TYR A 168 4.42 -11.15 20.27
CA TYR A 168 4.18 -11.47 18.86
C TYR A 168 4.60 -12.91 18.59
N VAL A 169 3.69 -13.71 18.04
CA VAL A 169 3.97 -15.09 17.62
C VAL A 169 4.03 -15.11 16.11
N LEU A 170 5.23 -15.33 15.58
CA LEU A 170 5.50 -15.41 14.14
C LEU A 170 5.45 -16.88 13.70
N ASP A 171 4.64 -17.18 12.68
CA ASP A 171 4.66 -18.49 12.02
C ASP A 171 5.81 -18.52 11.00
N GLU A 172 6.82 -19.36 11.26
CA GLU A 172 8.00 -19.58 10.42
C GLU A 172 8.64 -18.31 9.80
N PRO A 173 9.16 -17.35 10.60
CA PRO A 173 9.60 -16.05 10.08
C PRO A 173 10.80 -16.08 9.12
N THR A 174 11.49 -17.22 9.02
CA THR A 174 12.71 -17.38 8.21
C THR A 174 12.48 -18.06 6.86
N THR A 175 11.27 -18.54 6.58
CA THR A 175 10.98 -19.26 5.32
C THR A 175 11.10 -18.30 4.14
N GLY A 176 12.10 -18.52 3.27
CA GLY A 176 12.34 -17.73 2.07
C GLY A 176 13.31 -16.55 2.23
N LEU A 177 13.89 -16.33 3.42
CA LEU A 177 14.92 -15.31 3.62
C LEU A 177 16.31 -15.85 3.27
N HIS A 178 17.10 -15.05 2.55
CA HIS A 178 18.52 -15.34 2.35
C HIS A 178 19.27 -15.07 3.66
N MET A 179 20.37 -15.80 3.94
CA MET A 179 21.13 -15.71 5.20
C MET A 179 21.62 -14.30 5.55
N SER A 180 21.73 -13.40 4.56
CA SER A 180 22.05 -11.98 4.78
C SER A 180 20.94 -11.22 5.52
N ASP A 181 19.68 -11.56 5.29
CA ASP A 181 18.50 -10.81 5.77
C ASP A 181 18.10 -11.21 7.20
N ILE A 182 18.59 -12.37 7.67
CA ILE A 182 18.41 -12.85 9.05
C ILE A 182 19.18 -11.96 10.05
N SER A 183 20.22 -11.27 9.60
CA SER A 183 21.05 -10.40 10.44
C SER A 183 20.36 -9.09 10.85
N LEU A 184 19.21 -8.78 10.23
CA LEU A 184 18.47 -7.53 10.37
C LEU A 184 17.17 -7.67 11.19
N ILE A 185 16.89 -8.87 11.71
CA ILE A 185 15.73 -9.21 12.55
C ILE A 185 16.20 -9.46 13.99
#